data_AF-A0A8H9D585-F1
#
_entry.id   AF-A0A8H9D585-F1
#
_cell.length_a   1.000
_cell.length_b   1.000
_cell.length_c   1.000
_cell.angle_alpha   90.00
_cell.angle_beta   90.00
_cell.angle_gamma   90.00
#
_symmetry.space_group_name_H-M   'P 1'
#
loop_
_entity.id
_entity.type
_entity.pdbx_description
1 polymer ?
#
loop_
_entity_poly.entity_id
_entity_poly.type
_entity_poly.pdbx_seq_one_letter_code
_entity_poly.pdbx_strand_id
1 'polypeptide(L)'
;MSEFCFEIPAVRGIQAGREFFTINAPFGVLQRLVAFDTGNVLSRSQREVNPNRAKKISQYIQDNPESFVLTSLTGVINERPDFIESEHANVGILKVSMDSEILLFDGQHRSTGIIDAIKNNVELRAHNVPLMLFLEMTLEERQQAFSDINGHTVKPSTSISDTYNQRDDLPKFVVEMSKDLAAFANLVDFERNVIGKSSEYLFPVKIIKDATARLLGIKLNAKLTDDQREVARDFWNACAKPLLWQAFRCWEDSADDFRAGYISSHGVFLNALGVVGKCLLAQYGNTDKLASLASLNIRRDSDEFIGRCIDAVTGNMLTDATAIKLTAIKMLCHVGCPVDPELQSLERQYFPDTEFPSVSESETSSEDTPLNEVFESSDETRCVHVYADMVRAKWTELTEPQIENLCDQYEVVVSGLGLTLEEAKPSVQVMVNSIRKPSTVLRTIRANFIKATAA
;
A
#
# COMPACT_ATOMS: atom_id res chain seq x y z
N MET A 1 17.48 54.34 -5.33
CA MET A 1 16.77 53.50 -4.35
C MET A 1 15.61 54.30 -3.81
N SER A 2 14.46 53.66 -3.62
CA SER A 2 13.35 54.20 -2.85
C SER A 2 13.84 54.67 -1.46
N GLU A 3 13.31 55.78 -0.93
CA GLU A 3 13.60 56.20 0.46
C GLU A 3 13.08 55.18 1.49
N PHE A 4 12.16 54.29 1.08
CA PHE A 4 11.57 53.27 1.94
C PHE A 4 12.12 51.88 1.60
N CYS A 5 12.68 51.20 2.61
CA CYS A 5 13.18 49.83 2.48
C CYS A 5 12.69 48.92 3.62
N PHE A 6 12.64 47.62 3.34
CA PHE A 6 12.55 46.57 4.34
C PHE A 6 13.96 46.22 4.81
N GLU A 7 14.18 46.26 6.12
CA GLU A 7 15.41 45.79 6.75
C GLU A 7 15.19 44.39 7.31
N ILE A 8 15.83 43.40 6.71
CA ILE A 8 15.57 41.97 7.00
C ILE A 8 16.88 41.30 7.46
N PRO A 9 16.91 40.64 8.63
CA PRO A 9 18.03 39.80 9.01
C PRO A 9 18.26 38.69 7.96
N ALA A 10 19.49 38.61 7.47
CA ALA A 10 19.84 37.73 6.36
C ALA A 10 21.22 37.10 6.56
N VAL A 11 21.40 35.93 5.95
CA VAL A 11 22.71 35.28 5.80
C VAL A 11 23.08 35.19 4.33
N ARG A 12 24.24 35.74 3.98
CA ARG A 12 24.85 35.70 2.65
C ARG A 12 25.50 34.35 2.39
N GLY A 13 25.27 33.80 1.21
CA GLY A 13 25.91 32.57 0.73
C GLY A 13 26.36 32.71 -0.72
N ILE A 14 27.17 31.75 -1.17
CA ILE A 14 27.62 31.64 -2.55
C ILE A 14 27.30 30.24 -3.08
N GLN A 15 26.61 30.16 -4.21
CA GLN A 15 26.33 28.91 -4.92
C GLN A 15 26.69 29.07 -6.40
N ALA A 16 27.58 28.22 -6.90
CA ALA A 16 28.09 28.29 -8.28
C ALA A 16 28.59 29.70 -8.67
N GLY A 17 29.28 30.38 -7.75
CA GLY A 17 29.78 31.75 -7.94
C GLY A 17 28.73 32.86 -7.86
N ARG A 18 27.45 32.53 -7.66
CA ARG A 18 26.38 33.51 -7.46
C ARG A 18 26.13 33.76 -5.98
N GLU A 19 26.02 35.02 -5.61
CA GLU A 19 25.59 35.45 -4.29
C GLU A 19 24.08 35.17 -4.10
N PHE A 20 23.71 34.67 -2.93
CA PHE A 20 22.32 34.56 -2.50
C PHE A 20 22.19 34.92 -1.03
N PHE A 21 20.98 35.27 -0.61
CA PHE A 21 20.63 35.52 0.77
C PHE A 21 19.58 34.53 1.26
N THR A 22 19.72 34.07 2.50
CA THR A 22 18.67 33.33 3.20
C THR A 22 18.05 34.22 4.26
N ILE A 23 16.72 34.33 4.23
CA ILE A 23 15.93 35.09 5.19
C ILE A 23 14.82 34.21 5.76
N ASN A 24 14.31 34.59 6.93
CA ASN A 24 13.07 34.05 7.48
C ASN A 24 11.96 35.09 7.26
N ALA A 25 11.08 34.84 6.29
CA ALA A 25 10.01 35.76 5.94
C ALA A 25 8.75 35.45 6.76
N PRO A 26 8.19 36.42 7.51
CA PRO A 26 6.89 36.24 8.14
C PRO A 26 5.81 35.99 7.10
N PHE A 27 4.88 35.08 7.40
CA PHE A 27 3.78 34.70 6.53
C PHE A 27 2.98 35.92 6.05
N GLY A 28 2.75 36.90 6.94
CA GLY A 28 2.06 38.15 6.60
C GLY A 28 2.80 39.05 5.58
N VAL A 29 4.13 38.92 5.48
CA VAL A 29 4.96 39.69 4.55
C VAL A 29 5.01 39.05 3.17
N LEU A 30 4.85 37.72 3.06
CA LEU A 30 4.87 37.00 1.79
C LEU A 30 3.85 37.53 0.78
N GLN A 31 2.64 37.89 1.22
CA GLN A 31 1.61 38.43 0.33
C GLN A 31 2.05 39.75 -0.33
N ARG A 32 2.92 40.52 0.33
CA ARG A 32 3.40 41.82 -0.17
C ARG A 32 4.62 41.68 -1.08
N LEU A 33 5.56 40.79 -0.73
CA LEU A 33 6.85 40.70 -1.41
C LEU A 33 6.86 39.72 -2.59
N VAL A 34 6.00 38.69 -2.59
CA VAL A 34 5.99 37.67 -3.65
C VAL A 34 5.11 38.12 -4.81
N ALA A 35 5.72 38.35 -5.96
CA ALA A 35 5.00 38.61 -7.19
C ALA A 35 4.52 37.29 -7.83
N PHE A 36 3.25 37.26 -8.23
CA PHE A 36 2.69 36.16 -9.00
C PHE A 36 2.87 36.43 -10.48
N ASP A 37 3.76 35.68 -11.12
CA ASP A 37 4.03 35.81 -12.56
C ASP A 37 2.94 35.07 -13.37
N THR A 38 1.96 35.83 -13.88
CA THR A 38 0.84 35.33 -14.70
C THR A 38 1.12 35.42 -16.22
N GLY A 39 2.37 35.66 -16.62
CA GLY A 39 2.77 35.74 -18.03
C GLY A 39 2.64 34.41 -18.78
N ASN A 40 2.88 34.46 -20.10
CA ASN A 40 3.02 33.25 -20.93
C ASN A 40 4.22 32.40 -20.41
N VAL A 41 4.21 31.09 -20.65
CA VAL A 41 5.31 30.17 -20.30
C VAL A 41 6.69 30.70 -20.71
N LEU A 42 6.81 31.29 -21.90
CA LEU A 42 8.09 31.82 -22.40
C LEU A 42 8.58 33.06 -21.64
N SER A 43 7.67 33.78 -20.97
CA SER A 43 7.98 35.00 -20.22
C SER A 43 8.06 34.79 -18.71
N ARG A 44 7.78 33.57 -18.21
CA ARG A 44 7.80 33.22 -16.78
C ARG A 44 8.82 32.14 -16.46
N SER A 45 9.21 32.04 -15.18
CA SER A 45 10.13 31.01 -14.66
C SER A 45 9.45 30.01 -13.73
N GLN A 46 8.13 29.86 -13.87
CA GLN A 46 7.28 29.03 -13.02
C GLN A 46 6.16 28.37 -13.83
N ARG A 47 5.48 27.39 -13.23
CA ARG A 47 4.25 26.81 -13.80
C ARG A 47 3.02 27.54 -13.30
N GLU A 48 1.88 27.29 -13.91
CA GLU A 48 0.60 27.73 -13.34
C GLU A 48 0.37 27.12 -11.95
N VAL A 49 -0.18 27.92 -11.04
CA VAL A 49 -0.57 27.44 -9.71
C VAL A 49 -1.76 26.51 -9.86
N ASN A 50 -1.60 25.28 -9.41
CA ASN A 50 -2.71 24.34 -9.27
C ASN A 50 -3.50 24.68 -7.98
N PRO A 51 -4.75 25.14 -8.07
CA PRO A 51 -5.53 25.56 -6.90
C PRO A 51 -5.74 24.42 -5.90
N ASN A 52 -5.91 23.18 -6.38
CA ASN A 52 -6.08 22.02 -5.52
C ASN A 52 -4.82 21.72 -4.70
N ARG A 53 -3.63 21.94 -5.28
CA ARG A 53 -2.37 21.73 -4.56
C ARG A 53 -2.13 22.83 -3.51
N ALA A 54 -2.41 24.08 -3.85
CA ALA A 54 -2.36 25.20 -2.89
C ALA A 54 -3.34 24.98 -1.73
N LYS A 55 -4.59 24.58 -2.03
CA LYS A 55 -5.60 24.24 -1.03
C LYS A 55 -5.15 23.14 -0.08
N LYS A 56 -4.50 22.08 -0.58
CA LYS A 56 -3.95 21.00 0.27
C LYS A 56 -2.87 21.51 1.24
N ILE A 57 -2.01 22.44 0.80
CA ILE A 57 -1.00 23.06 1.67
C ILE A 57 -1.66 23.97 2.71
N SER A 58 -2.63 24.77 2.29
CA SER A 58 -3.40 25.63 3.18
C SER A 58 -4.09 24.82 4.28
N GLN A 59 -4.72 23.69 3.92
CA GLN A 59 -5.33 22.76 4.87
C GLN A 59 -4.30 22.11 5.80
N TYR A 60 -3.15 21.68 5.26
CA TYR A 60 -2.06 21.11 6.05
C TYR A 60 -1.56 22.05 7.14
N ILE A 61 -1.41 23.35 6.85
CA ILE A 61 -1.02 24.36 7.84
C ILE A 61 -2.11 24.52 8.90
N GLN A 62 -3.37 24.66 8.48
CA GLN A 62 -4.51 24.89 9.39
C GLN A 62 -4.79 23.70 10.30
N ASP A 63 -4.67 22.47 9.80
CA ASP A 63 -4.93 21.26 10.57
C ASP A 63 -3.80 20.94 11.57
N ASN A 64 -2.64 21.61 11.46
CA ASN A 64 -1.45 21.25 12.22
C ASN A 64 -0.65 22.48 12.70
N PRO A 65 -1.29 23.44 13.38
CA PRO A 65 -0.68 24.73 13.74
C PRO A 65 0.61 24.59 14.55
N GLU A 66 0.71 23.55 15.38
CA GLU A 66 1.85 23.31 16.27
C GLU A 66 2.94 22.41 15.67
N SER A 67 2.77 21.88 14.45
CA SER A 67 3.69 20.87 13.91
C SER A 67 3.92 20.89 12.40
N PHE A 68 3.32 21.82 11.66
CA PHE A 68 3.56 21.93 10.23
C PHE A 68 5.04 22.23 9.92
N VAL A 69 5.54 21.70 8.81
CA VAL A 69 6.90 21.96 8.31
C VAL A 69 6.81 22.32 6.84
N LEU A 70 7.38 23.46 6.47
CA LEU A 70 7.46 23.94 5.09
C LEU A 70 8.93 24.09 4.70
N THR A 71 9.27 23.60 3.51
CA THR A 71 10.59 23.80 2.90
C THR A 71 10.72 25.21 2.32
N SER A 72 11.96 25.68 2.14
CA SER A 72 12.26 27.04 1.69
C SER A 72 11.62 27.39 0.35
N LEU A 73 11.12 28.62 0.24
CA LEU A 73 10.80 29.23 -1.04
C LEU A 73 12.11 29.68 -1.72
N THR A 74 12.16 29.68 -3.06
CA THR A 74 13.36 30.11 -3.78
C THR A 74 12.98 31.04 -4.92
N GLY A 75 13.64 32.19 -4.99
CA GLY A 75 13.37 33.20 -5.99
C GLY A 75 14.53 34.16 -6.22
N VAL A 76 14.29 35.14 -7.09
CA VAL A 76 15.19 36.28 -7.32
C VAL A 76 14.53 37.55 -6.81
N ILE A 77 15.34 38.49 -6.31
CA ILE A 77 14.90 39.87 -6.08
C ILE A 77 15.17 40.64 -7.37
N ASN A 78 14.15 41.30 -7.92
CA ASN A 78 14.25 42.02 -9.20
C ASN A 78 15.20 43.23 -9.14
N GLU A 79 15.38 43.84 -7.97
CA GLU A 79 16.31 44.94 -7.72
C GLU A 79 17.43 44.48 -6.78
N ARG A 80 18.65 44.99 -7.01
CA ARG A 80 19.79 44.65 -6.16
C ARG A 80 19.62 45.28 -4.77
N PRO A 81 19.59 44.48 -3.69
CA PRO A 81 19.51 44.99 -2.33
C PRO A 81 20.88 45.45 -1.82
N ASP A 82 20.89 46.31 -0.80
CA ASP A 82 22.11 46.57 -0.02
C ASP A 82 22.22 45.55 1.11
N PHE A 83 23.45 45.12 1.41
CA PHE A 83 23.71 44.24 2.54
C PHE A 83 24.66 44.91 3.52
N ILE A 84 24.18 45.14 4.74
CA ILE A 84 24.98 45.67 5.84
C ILE A 84 25.43 44.50 6.70
N GLU A 85 26.70 44.12 6.52
CA GLU A 85 27.33 43.05 7.28
C GLU A 85 27.45 43.43 8.76
N SER A 86 27.19 42.46 9.63
CA SER A 86 27.37 42.58 11.07
C SER A 86 28.82 42.30 11.47
N GLU A 87 29.09 42.21 12.78
CA GLU A 87 30.38 41.73 13.28
C GLU A 87 30.68 40.26 12.90
N HIS A 88 29.64 39.49 12.56
CA HIS A 88 29.76 38.13 12.08
C HIS A 88 29.74 38.09 10.56
N ALA A 89 30.80 37.49 9.98
CA ALA A 89 30.93 37.35 8.54
C ALA A 89 29.70 36.66 7.93
N ASN A 90 29.23 37.21 6.82
CA ASN A 90 28.05 36.79 6.05
C ASN A 90 26.71 36.92 6.78
N VAL A 91 26.66 37.44 8.00
CA VAL A 91 25.41 37.70 8.72
C VAL A 91 25.20 39.20 8.74
N GLY A 92 23.99 39.66 8.45
CA GLY A 92 23.74 41.10 8.39
C GLY A 92 22.28 41.45 8.13
N ILE A 93 22.08 42.72 7.78
CA ILE A 93 20.77 43.28 7.41
C ILE A 93 20.72 43.47 5.90
N LEU A 94 19.79 42.79 5.25
CA LEU A 94 19.45 42.99 3.85
C LEU A 94 18.43 44.13 3.73
N LYS A 95 18.79 45.19 3.02
CA LYS A 95 17.91 46.32 2.71
C LYS A 95 17.30 46.12 1.33
N VAL A 96 16.02 45.77 1.31
CA VAL A 96 15.25 45.54 0.09
C VAL A 96 14.33 46.73 -0.12
N SER A 97 14.35 47.35 -1.30
CA SER A 97 13.44 48.47 -1.63
C SER A 97 11.98 48.01 -1.50
N MET A 98 11.10 48.89 -1.02
CA MET A 98 9.66 48.54 -0.93
C MET A 98 9.00 48.36 -2.31
N ASP A 99 9.64 48.85 -3.37
CA ASP A 99 9.20 48.69 -4.76
C ASP A 99 9.75 47.40 -5.40
N SER A 100 10.63 46.67 -4.70
CA SER A 100 11.17 45.41 -5.19
C SER A 100 10.13 44.28 -5.11
N GLU A 101 10.19 43.40 -6.10
CA GLU A 101 9.39 42.18 -6.17
C GLU A 101 10.28 40.94 -6.09
N ILE A 102 9.78 39.90 -5.43
CA ILE A 102 10.40 38.59 -5.39
C ILE A 102 9.71 37.70 -6.42
N LEU A 103 10.45 37.35 -7.47
CA LEU A 103 10.01 36.43 -8.51
C LEU A 103 10.46 35.02 -8.12
N LEU A 104 9.53 34.21 -7.62
CA LEU A 104 9.82 32.82 -7.29
C LEU A 104 10.13 32.03 -8.57
N PHE A 105 10.92 30.97 -8.41
CA PHE A 105 11.04 29.89 -9.39
C PHE A 105 10.95 28.50 -8.73
N ASP A 106 10.87 28.45 -7.40
CA ASP A 106 10.35 27.30 -6.66
C ASP A 106 9.49 27.76 -5.47
N GLY A 107 8.41 27.02 -5.21
CA GLY A 107 7.58 27.23 -4.03
C GLY A 107 6.26 28.00 -4.21
N GLN A 108 5.84 28.36 -5.44
CA GLN A 108 4.53 29.01 -5.69
C GLN A 108 3.33 28.38 -4.96
N HIS A 109 3.20 27.05 -4.94
CA HIS A 109 2.06 26.39 -4.30
C HIS A 109 2.11 26.56 -2.78
N ARG A 110 3.33 26.62 -2.22
CA ARG A 110 3.57 26.86 -0.80
C ARG A 110 3.24 28.30 -0.45
N SER A 111 3.72 29.27 -1.22
CA SER A 111 3.39 30.69 -0.99
C SER A 111 1.88 30.95 -1.12
N THR A 112 1.21 30.44 -2.17
CA THR A 112 -0.25 30.54 -2.30
C THR A 112 -0.98 29.85 -1.14
N GLY A 113 -0.58 28.63 -0.77
CA GLY A 113 -1.20 27.91 0.34
C GLY A 113 -1.05 28.61 1.69
N ILE A 114 0.11 29.23 1.95
CA ILE A 114 0.33 30.08 3.12
C ILE A 114 -0.62 31.29 3.10
N ILE A 115 -0.67 32.01 1.98
CA ILE A 115 -1.54 33.19 1.84
C ILE A 115 -3.00 32.83 2.05
N ASP A 116 -3.44 31.68 1.51
CA ASP A 116 -4.80 31.19 1.72
C ASP A 116 -5.05 30.75 3.17
N ALA A 117 -4.07 30.15 3.85
CA ALA A 117 -4.20 29.79 5.27
C ALA A 117 -4.38 31.04 6.16
N ILE A 118 -3.63 32.12 5.89
CA ILE A 118 -3.73 33.40 6.61
C ILE A 118 -5.13 34.01 6.50
N LYS A 119 -5.80 33.86 5.34
CA LYS A 119 -7.18 34.37 5.16
C LYS A 119 -8.16 33.72 6.14
N ASN A 120 -7.92 32.47 6.50
CA ASN A 120 -8.77 31.71 7.43
C ASN A 120 -8.37 31.90 8.89
N ASN A 121 -7.07 32.10 9.15
CA ASN A 121 -6.55 32.35 10.50
C ASN A 121 -5.44 33.41 10.48
N VAL A 122 -5.75 34.59 11.00
CA VAL A 122 -4.86 35.76 11.01
C VAL A 122 -3.62 35.54 11.90
N GLU A 123 -3.73 34.73 12.95
CA GLU A 123 -2.61 34.42 13.85
C GLU A 123 -1.45 33.74 13.11
N LEU A 124 -1.74 33.05 11.99
CA LEU A 124 -0.71 32.41 11.18
C LEU A 124 0.30 33.40 10.57
N ARG A 125 0.00 34.70 10.55
CA ARG A 125 0.90 35.75 10.06
C ARG A 125 2.24 35.81 10.81
N ALA A 126 2.27 35.37 12.06
CA ALA A 126 3.46 35.40 12.92
C ALA A 126 4.45 34.27 12.62
N HIS A 127 4.04 33.19 11.94
CA HIS A 127 4.96 32.14 11.52
C HIS A 127 5.88 32.62 10.39
N ASN A 128 7.04 31.97 10.27
CA ASN A 128 8.03 32.29 9.25
C ASN A 128 8.19 31.14 8.25
N VAL A 129 8.49 31.45 7.00
CA VAL A 129 9.01 30.50 6.01
C VAL A 129 10.42 30.92 5.59
N PRO A 130 11.37 29.97 5.48
CA PRO A 130 12.67 30.28 4.89
C PRO A 130 12.52 30.70 3.42
N LEU A 131 13.27 31.71 3.00
CA LEU A 131 13.30 32.19 1.62
C LEU A 131 14.76 32.35 1.17
N MET A 132 15.11 31.70 0.07
CA MET A 132 16.41 31.78 -0.58
C MET A 132 16.31 32.73 -1.78
N LEU A 133 17.09 33.81 -1.74
CA LEU A 133 17.00 34.95 -2.64
C LEU A 133 18.30 35.10 -3.42
N PHE A 134 18.25 34.75 -4.70
CA PHE A 134 19.34 35.04 -5.63
C PHE A 134 19.24 36.49 -6.11
N LEU A 135 20.39 37.01 -6.56
CA LEU A 135 20.49 38.32 -7.18
C LEU A 135 20.62 38.19 -8.69
N GLU A 136 20.09 39.15 -9.43
CA GLU A 136 20.44 39.42 -10.83
C GLU A 136 20.30 38.22 -11.79
N MET A 137 19.42 37.26 -11.50
CA MET A 137 19.16 36.13 -12.40
C MET A 137 18.30 36.56 -13.58
N THR A 138 18.81 36.32 -14.79
CA THR A 138 18.04 36.47 -16.02
C THR A 138 16.86 35.49 -16.06
N LEU A 139 15.87 35.75 -16.92
CA LEU A 139 14.73 34.85 -17.09
C LEU A 139 15.17 33.43 -17.49
N GLU A 140 16.14 33.32 -18.40
CA GLU A 140 16.68 32.04 -18.87
C GLU A 140 17.33 31.25 -17.73
N GLU A 141 18.14 31.92 -16.89
CA GLU A 141 18.75 31.27 -15.72
C GLU A 141 17.71 30.81 -14.70
N ARG A 142 16.63 31.57 -14.50
CA ARG A 142 15.53 31.15 -13.62
C ARG A 142 14.74 29.98 -14.19
N GLN A 143 14.52 29.93 -15.50
CA GLN A 143 13.90 28.80 -16.18
C GLN A 143 14.76 27.54 -16.07
N GLN A 144 16.09 27.68 -16.22
CA GLN A 144 17.03 26.58 -16.00
C GLN A 144 16.99 26.11 -14.54
N ALA A 145 17.03 27.02 -13.57
CA ALA A 145 16.92 26.66 -12.16
C ALA A 145 15.61 25.95 -11.81
N PHE A 146 14.48 26.39 -12.38
CA PHE A 146 13.20 25.68 -12.28
C PHE A 146 13.30 24.25 -12.82
N SER A 147 13.92 24.09 -14.00
CA SER A 147 14.13 22.77 -14.61
C SER A 147 14.99 21.86 -13.73
N ASP A 148 16.11 22.36 -13.23
CA ASP A 148 17.06 21.58 -12.42
C ASP A 148 16.42 21.11 -11.11
N ILE A 149 15.76 22.02 -10.38
CA ILE A 149 15.11 21.69 -9.10
C ILE A 149 14.05 20.61 -9.29
N ASN A 150 13.20 20.75 -10.31
CA ASN A 150 12.10 19.80 -10.53
C ASN A 150 12.57 18.52 -11.20
N GLY A 151 13.60 18.56 -12.04
CA GLY A 151 14.15 17.41 -12.76
C GLY A 151 14.92 16.44 -11.87
N HIS A 152 15.61 16.94 -10.83
CA HIS A 152 16.35 16.10 -9.89
C HIS A 152 15.53 15.64 -8.66
N THR A 153 14.31 16.15 -8.49
CA THR A 153 13.46 15.75 -7.36
C THR A 153 12.92 14.33 -7.56
N VAL A 154 13.48 13.37 -6.81
CA VAL A 154 12.93 12.01 -6.73
C VAL A 154 11.86 11.98 -5.65
N LYS A 155 10.62 11.70 -6.03
CA LYS A 155 9.54 11.52 -5.05
C LYS A 155 9.82 10.25 -4.23
N PRO A 156 9.81 10.32 -2.89
CA PRO A 156 9.88 9.13 -2.06
C PRO A 156 8.77 8.14 -2.42
N SER A 157 9.02 6.86 -2.15
CA SER A 157 7.99 5.84 -2.31
C SER A 157 6.79 6.14 -1.39
N THR A 158 5.65 5.57 -1.72
CA THR A 158 4.47 5.69 -0.87
C THR A 158 4.66 4.89 0.42
N SER A 159 5.34 3.74 0.35
CA SER A 159 5.63 2.89 1.52
C SER A 159 6.42 3.61 2.59
N ILE A 160 7.54 4.26 2.24
CA ILE A 160 8.31 5.03 3.24
C ILE A 160 7.51 6.23 3.77
N SER A 161 6.72 6.87 2.90
CA SER A 161 5.87 7.98 3.30
C SER A 161 4.79 7.54 4.30
N ASP A 162 4.16 6.39 4.07
CA ASP A 162 3.15 5.80 4.95
C ASP A 162 3.78 5.35 6.27
N THR A 163 4.97 4.74 6.23
CA THR A 163 5.71 4.30 7.43
C THR A 163 6.00 5.46 8.39
N TYR A 164 6.37 6.62 7.86
CA TYR A 164 6.65 7.81 8.67
C TYR A 164 5.42 8.68 8.94
N ASN A 165 4.26 8.35 8.36
CA ASN A 165 3.07 9.15 8.52
C ASN A 165 2.49 8.99 9.92
N GLN A 166 2.83 9.92 10.80
CA GLN A 166 2.31 10.02 12.16
C GLN A 166 1.12 10.98 12.28
N ARG A 167 0.42 11.28 11.19
CA ARG A 167 -0.78 12.13 11.21
C ARG A 167 -2.05 11.35 10.93
N ASP A 168 -2.02 10.52 9.90
CA ASP A 168 -3.18 9.74 9.49
C ASP A 168 -3.28 8.44 10.29
N ASP A 169 -4.51 8.07 10.67
CA ASP A 169 -4.73 6.90 11.55
C ASP A 169 -4.46 5.58 10.84
N LEU A 170 -4.85 5.46 9.57
CA LEU A 170 -4.72 4.22 8.81
C LEU A 170 -3.26 3.81 8.57
N PRO A 171 -2.35 4.67 8.07
CA PRO A 171 -0.93 4.33 7.98
C PRO A 171 -0.32 3.92 9.32
N LYS A 172 -0.59 4.66 10.40
CA LYS A 172 -0.11 4.30 11.75
C LYS A 172 -0.55 2.91 12.16
N PHE A 173 -1.85 2.66 12.05
CA PHE A 173 -2.45 1.38 12.41
C PHE A 173 -1.84 0.23 11.60
N VAL A 174 -1.71 0.40 10.29
CA VAL A 174 -1.15 -0.63 9.42
C VAL A 174 0.30 -0.92 9.75
N VAL A 175 1.10 0.09 10.07
CA VAL A 175 2.50 -0.09 10.50
C VAL A 175 2.59 -0.84 11.82
N GLU A 176 1.75 -0.50 12.80
CA GLU A 176 1.65 -1.19 14.09
C GLU A 176 1.21 -2.65 13.90
N MET A 177 0.08 -2.86 13.23
CA MET A 177 -0.45 -4.19 12.90
C MET A 177 0.57 -5.04 12.13
N SER A 178 1.32 -4.46 11.19
CA SER A 178 2.34 -5.20 10.42
C SER A 178 3.53 -5.67 11.27
N LYS A 179 3.80 -5.00 12.39
CA LYS A 179 4.87 -5.38 13.33
C LYS A 179 4.39 -6.42 14.34
N ASP A 180 3.17 -6.28 14.82
CA ASP A 180 2.66 -7.09 15.94
C ASP A 180 1.97 -8.37 15.48
N LEU A 181 1.30 -8.34 14.32
CA LEU A 181 0.52 -9.47 13.85
C LEU A 181 1.42 -10.55 13.26
N ALA A 182 1.32 -11.77 13.78
CA ALA A 182 2.12 -12.92 13.32
C ALA A 182 1.99 -13.17 11.80
N ALA A 183 0.85 -12.81 11.20
CA ALA A 183 0.62 -12.86 9.76
C ALA A 183 1.63 -12.04 8.94
N PHE A 184 2.13 -10.94 9.50
CA PHE A 184 2.96 -9.94 8.80
C PHE A 184 4.33 -9.73 9.42
N ALA A 185 4.53 -10.11 10.69
CA ALA A 185 5.77 -9.92 11.40
C ALA A 185 6.96 -10.46 10.58
N ASN A 186 7.96 -9.59 10.34
CA ASN A 186 9.15 -9.88 9.54
C ASN A 186 8.88 -10.26 8.06
N LEU A 187 7.73 -9.88 7.51
CA LEU A 187 7.36 -10.11 6.10
C LEU A 187 7.01 -8.82 5.33
N VAL A 188 7.11 -7.66 5.98
CA VAL A 188 6.67 -6.37 5.39
C VAL A 188 7.85 -5.45 5.09
N ASP A 189 7.93 -4.98 3.85
CA ASP A 189 8.83 -3.91 3.43
C ASP A 189 8.18 -2.55 3.70
N PHE A 190 8.77 -1.82 4.63
CA PHE A 190 8.31 -0.49 5.06
C PHE A 190 8.87 0.66 4.19
N GLU A 191 9.70 0.35 3.19
CA GLU A 191 10.43 1.34 2.40
C GLU A 191 10.05 1.30 0.92
N ARG A 192 9.94 0.12 0.30
CA ARG A 192 9.75 -0.02 -1.15
C ARG A 192 8.32 -0.34 -1.51
N ASN A 193 7.81 0.28 -2.58
CA ASN A 193 6.48 -0.03 -3.13
C ASN A 193 6.45 -1.36 -3.90
N VAL A 194 7.61 -1.86 -4.32
CA VAL A 194 7.77 -3.10 -5.08
C VAL A 194 8.87 -3.89 -4.41
N ILE A 195 8.58 -5.15 -4.12
CA ILE A 195 9.52 -6.07 -3.51
C ILE A 195 10.56 -6.49 -4.54
N GLY A 196 11.83 -6.29 -4.22
CA GLY A 196 12.94 -6.74 -5.06
C GLY A 196 13.06 -8.27 -5.06
N LYS A 197 13.62 -8.83 -6.14
CA LYS A 197 13.77 -10.29 -6.32
C LYS A 197 14.44 -10.97 -5.12
N SER A 198 15.57 -10.45 -4.65
CA SER A 198 16.30 -11.01 -3.50
C SER A 198 15.79 -10.56 -2.13
N SER A 199 14.62 -9.92 -2.04
CA SER A 199 14.08 -9.43 -0.77
C SER A 199 13.49 -10.56 0.06
N GLU A 200 13.65 -10.48 1.37
CA GLU A 200 13.05 -11.41 2.35
C GLU A 200 11.58 -11.08 2.67
N TYR A 201 11.07 -9.94 2.21
CA TYR A 201 9.72 -9.47 2.50
C TYR A 201 8.68 -9.96 1.48
N LEU A 202 7.47 -10.30 1.91
CA LEU A 202 6.38 -10.65 0.98
C LEU A 202 5.57 -9.43 0.54
N PHE A 203 5.38 -8.45 1.43
CA PHE A 203 4.40 -7.39 1.21
C PHE A 203 5.00 -6.00 1.37
N PRO A 204 4.73 -5.05 0.45
CA PRO A 204 4.92 -3.63 0.72
C PRO A 204 3.86 -3.14 1.71
N VAL A 205 4.25 -2.34 2.72
CA VAL A 205 3.28 -1.76 3.68
C VAL A 205 2.17 -0.96 2.98
N LYS A 206 2.50 -0.30 1.85
CA LYS A 206 1.51 0.41 1.02
C LYS A 206 0.38 -0.50 0.55
N ILE A 207 0.69 -1.72 0.14
CA ILE A 207 -0.31 -2.68 -0.36
C ILE A 207 -1.22 -3.14 0.78
N ILE A 208 -0.66 -3.41 1.97
CA ILE A 208 -1.45 -3.76 3.15
C ILE A 208 -2.39 -2.60 3.51
N LYS A 209 -1.89 -1.36 3.45
CA LYS A 209 -2.71 -0.17 3.69
C LYS A 209 -3.84 -0.02 2.68
N ASP A 210 -3.54 -0.13 1.39
CA ASP A 210 -4.54 -0.02 0.32
C ASP A 210 -5.60 -1.13 0.44
N ALA A 211 -5.20 -2.36 0.76
CA ALA A 211 -6.10 -3.49 0.97
C ALA A 211 -6.95 -3.35 2.26
N THR A 212 -6.36 -2.85 3.35
CA THR A 212 -7.07 -2.60 4.62
C THR A 212 -8.11 -1.49 4.45
N ALA A 213 -7.80 -0.44 3.67
CA ALA A 213 -8.79 0.59 3.33
C ALA A 213 -9.99 0.00 2.57
N ARG A 214 -9.74 -0.95 1.65
CA ARG A 214 -10.80 -1.65 0.91
C ARG A 214 -11.65 -2.54 1.82
N LEU A 215 -11.00 -3.30 2.71
CA LEU A 215 -11.65 -4.11 3.74
C LEU A 215 -12.65 -3.30 4.56
N LEU A 216 -12.19 -2.17 5.09
CA LEU A 216 -13.00 -1.32 5.96
C LEU A 216 -13.96 -0.40 5.18
N GLY A 217 -13.82 -0.31 3.85
CA GLY A 217 -14.63 0.58 3.01
C GLY A 217 -14.40 2.07 3.29
N ILE A 218 -13.23 2.45 3.78
CA ILE A 218 -12.92 3.82 4.22
C ILE A 218 -12.02 4.58 3.24
N LYS A 219 -12.01 5.90 3.36
CA LYS A 219 -11.01 6.76 2.71
C LYS A 219 -9.67 6.64 3.44
N LEU A 220 -8.57 6.84 2.71
CA LEU A 220 -7.21 6.70 3.25
C LEU A 220 -6.86 7.66 4.41
N ASN A 221 -7.60 8.77 4.53
CA ASN A 221 -7.43 9.78 5.57
C ASN A 221 -8.55 9.77 6.62
N ALA A 222 -9.39 8.73 6.62
CA ALA A 222 -10.44 8.59 7.63
C ALA A 222 -9.84 8.23 8.99
N LYS A 223 -10.50 8.69 10.06
CA LYS A 223 -10.24 8.21 11.42
C LYS A 223 -10.75 6.79 11.58
N LEU A 224 -10.00 5.98 12.32
CA LEU A 224 -10.33 4.57 12.57
C LEU A 224 -10.93 4.42 13.96
N THR A 225 -12.07 3.73 14.07
CA THR A 225 -12.61 3.27 15.36
C THR A 225 -11.84 2.06 15.88
N ASP A 226 -11.97 1.74 17.16
CA ASP A 226 -11.32 0.56 17.75
C ASP A 226 -11.89 -0.73 17.16
N ASP A 227 -13.21 -0.82 16.98
CA ASP A 227 -13.87 -1.96 16.29
C ASP A 227 -13.28 -2.19 14.88
N GLN A 228 -13.05 -1.12 14.11
CA GLN A 228 -12.44 -1.23 12.78
C GLN A 228 -11.00 -1.77 12.83
N ARG A 229 -10.25 -1.43 13.88
CA ARG A 229 -8.88 -1.92 14.09
C ARG A 229 -8.90 -3.41 14.45
N GLU A 230 -9.80 -3.82 15.33
CA GLU A 230 -9.97 -5.21 15.73
C GLU A 230 -10.38 -6.09 14.54
N VAL A 231 -11.44 -5.70 13.83
CA VAL A 231 -11.91 -6.40 12.61
C VAL A 231 -10.78 -6.56 11.58
N ALA A 232 -9.97 -5.53 11.38
CA ALA A 232 -8.84 -5.61 10.45
C ALA A 232 -7.76 -6.59 10.94
N ARG A 233 -7.42 -6.60 12.24
CA ARG A 233 -6.45 -7.55 12.80
C ARG A 233 -6.94 -8.99 12.64
N ASP A 234 -8.19 -9.25 13.01
CA ASP A 234 -8.78 -10.58 12.96
C ASP A 234 -8.85 -11.11 11.53
N PHE A 235 -9.30 -10.27 10.59
CA PHE A 235 -9.35 -10.60 9.17
C PHE A 235 -7.97 -11.00 8.62
N TRP A 236 -6.95 -10.18 8.86
CA TRP A 236 -5.61 -10.45 8.34
C TRP A 236 -4.94 -11.65 9.02
N ASN A 237 -5.25 -11.90 10.28
CA ASN A 237 -4.78 -13.10 10.98
C ASN A 237 -5.42 -14.36 10.39
N ALA A 238 -6.74 -14.33 10.15
CA ALA A 238 -7.49 -15.44 9.55
C ALA A 238 -7.02 -15.78 8.14
N CYS A 239 -6.49 -14.80 7.39
CA CYS A 239 -5.91 -15.02 6.07
C CYS A 239 -4.57 -15.80 6.08
N ALA A 240 -3.79 -15.72 7.16
CA ALA A 240 -2.38 -16.13 7.15
C ALA A 240 -2.17 -17.63 6.86
N LYS A 241 -2.96 -18.49 7.51
CA LYS A 241 -2.82 -19.95 7.40
C LYS A 241 -3.41 -20.49 6.08
N PRO A 242 -4.64 -20.13 5.67
CA PRO A 242 -5.18 -20.53 4.36
C PRO A 242 -4.31 -20.10 3.16
N LEU A 243 -3.63 -18.96 3.27
CA LEU A 243 -2.82 -18.38 2.19
C LEU A 243 -1.32 -18.66 2.27
N LEU A 244 -0.92 -19.50 3.24
CA LEU A 244 0.44 -20.05 3.35
C LEU A 244 1.54 -19.01 3.58
N TRP A 245 1.21 -17.84 4.15
CA TRP A 245 2.16 -16.72 4.29
C TRP A 245 3.37 -17.01 5.17
N GLN A 246 3.30 -18.01 6.05
CA GLN A 246 4.44 -18.47 6.86
C GLN A 246 5.00 -19.82 6.41
N ALA A 247 4.34 -20.50 5.47
CA ALA A 247 4.66 -21.89 5.15
C ALA A 247 6.01 -22.05 4.44
N PHE A 248 6.42 -21.05 3.65
CA PHE A 248 7.72 -21.08 2.96
C PHE A 248 8.91 -21.20 3.92
N ARG A 249 8.79 -20.69 5.15
CA ARG A 249 9.81 -20.82 6.19
C ARG A 249 9.99 -22.28 6.63
N CYS A 250 8.91 -23.06 6.61
CA CYS A 250 8.93 -24.50 6.93
C CYS A 250 9.48 -25.34 5.78
N TRP A 251 9.46 -24.82 4.55
CA TRP A 251 9.87 -25.54 3.34
C TRP A 251 11.35 -25.34 2.97
N GLU A 252 12.11 -24.58 3.75
CA GLU A 252 13.46 -24.08 3.39
C GLU A 252 13.45 -23.26 2.07
N ASP A 253 12.29 -22.72 1.68
CA ASP A 253 12.16 -21.84 0.51
C ASP A 253 12.54 -20.41 0.91
N SER A 254 13.00 -19.61 -0.05
CA SER A 254 13.13 -18.16 0.15
C SER A 254 11.80 -17.45 -0.09
N ALA A 255 11.69 -16.21 0.39
CA ALA A 255 10.55 -15.35 0.06
C ALA A 255 10.44 -15.09 -1.46
N ASP A 256 11.56 -15.12 -2.20
CA ASP A 256 11.55 -15.05 -3.67
C ASP A 256 10.87 -16.28 -4.28
N ASP A 257 11.23 -17.47 -3.82
CA ASP A 257 10.64 -18.72 -4.28
C ASP A 257 9.13 -18.75 -4.02
N PHE A 258 8.69 -18.26 -2.85
CA PHE A 258 7.28 -18.13 -2.54
C PHE A 258 6.57 -17.16 -3.50
N ARG A 259 7.10 -15.95 -3.69
CA ARG A 259 6.52 -14.97 -4.63
C ARG A 259 6.50 -15.47 -6.08
N ALA A 260 7.47 -16.29 -6.47
CA ALA A 260 7.53 -16.89 -7.80
C ALA A 260 6.48 -18.00 -7.99
N GLY A 261 6.24 -18.81 -6.96
CA GLY A 261 5.34 -19.96 -7.02
C GLY A 261 3.87 -19.69 -6.68
N TYR A 262 3.59 -18.67 -5.87
CA TYR A 262 2.26 -18.41 -5.29
C TYR A 262 1.79 -16.99 -5.59
N ILE A 263 0.47 -16.83 -5.76
CA ILE A 263 -0.15 -15.53 -6.03
C ILE A 263 -0.53 -14.76 -4.76
N SER A 264 -0.56 -15.43 -3.60
CA SER A 264 -1.12 -14.87 -2.36
C SER A 264 -0.32 -13.73 -1.72
N SER A 265 0.93 -13.52 -2.16
CA SER A 265 1.76 -12.37 -1.73
C SER A 265 1.69 -11.16 -2.66
N HIS A 266 1.02 -11.28 -3.81
CA HIS A 266 1.02 -10.21 -4.82
C HIS A 266 -0.03 -9.16 -4.52
N GLY A 267 0.27 -7.90 -4.84
CA GLY A 267 -0.56 -6.77 -4.43
C GLY A 267 -1.99 -6.81 -4.96
N VAL A 268 -2.21 -7.33 -6.16
CA VAL A 268 -3.56 -7.54 -6.73
C VAL A 268 -4.38 -8.52 -5.89
N PHE A 269 -3.76 -9.59 -5.40
CA PHE A 269 -4.42 -10.60 -4.57
C PHE A 269 -4.76 -10.05 -3.19
N LEU A 270 -3.85 -9.29 -2.56
CA LEU A 270 -4.13 -8.64 -1.27
C LEU A 270 -5.27 -7.62 -1.37
N ASN A 271 -5.27 -6.80 -2.42
CA ASN A 271 -6.35 -5.86 -2.64
C ASN A 271 -7.68 -6.57 -2.92
N ALA A 272 -7.65 -7.73 -3.60
CA ALA A 272 -8.83 -8.56 -3.80
C ALA A 272 -9.36 -9.14 -2.48
N LEU A 273 -8.48 -9.61 -1.60
CA LEU A 273 -8.86 -10.04 -0.24
C LEU A 273 -9.56 -8.93 0.54
N GLY A 274 -9.08 -7.68 0.44
CA GLY A 274 -9.77 -6.55 1.05
C GLY A 274 -11.21 -6.38 0.53
N VAL A 275 -11.44 -6.61 -0.77
CA VAL A 275 -12.82 -6.61 -1.33
C VAL A 275 -13.63 -7.79 -0.79
N VAL A 276 -13.06 -8.98 -0.77
CA VAL A 276 -13.70 -10.20 -0.25
C VAL A 276 -14.12 -10.02 1.21
N GLY A 277 -13.20 -9.56 2.06
CA GLY A 277 -13.46 -9.32 3.47
C GLY A 277 -14.56 -8.31 3.70
N LYS A 278 -14.61 -7.22 2.92
CA LYS A 278 -15.71 -6.26 2.99
C LYS A 278 -17.05 -6.92 2.69
N CYS A 279 -17.12 -7.77 1.66
CA CYS A 279 -18.34 -8.50 1.32
C CYS A 279 -18.74 -9.49 2.40
N LEU A 280 -17.79 -10.26 2.94
CA LEU A 280 -18.07 -11.23 4.01
C LEU A 280 -18.57 -10.55 5.28
N LEU A 281 -17.93 -9.47 5.72
CA LEU A 281 -18.36 -8.71 6.89
C LEU A 281 -19.74 -8.08 6.68
N ALA A 282 -20.03 -7.58 5.48
CA ALA A 282 -21.34 -7.00 5.18
C ALA A 282 -22.47 -8.04 5.13
N GLN A 283 -22.19 -9.28 4.69
CA GLN A 283 -23.20 -10.32 4.53
C GLN A 283 -23.39 -11.20 5.78
N TYR A 284 -22.29 -11.53 6.47
CA TYR A 284 -22.29 -12.51 7.56
C TYR A 284 -21.84 -11.92 8.92
N GLY A 285 -21.23 -10.73 8.93
CA GLY A 285 -20.69 -10.12 10.15
C GLY A 285 -19.43 -10.80 10.71
N ASN A 286 -18.92 -11.85 10.07
CA ASN A 286 -17.71 -12.57 10.48
C ASN A 286 -16.80 -12.89 9.28
N THR A 287 -15.68 -13.58 9.54
CA THR A 287 -14.67 -13.93 8.55
C THR A 287 -14.45 -15.44 8.42
N ASP A 288 -15.34 -16.26 8.99
CA ASP A 288 -15.16 -17.71 9.12
C ASP A 288 -15.01 -18.41 7.77
N LYS A 289 -15.73 -17.92 6.76
CA LYS A 289 -15.67 -18.41 5.37
C LYS A 289 -14.28 -18.25 4.72
N LEU A 290 -13.37 -17.45 5.29
CA LEU A 290 -11.98 -17.37 4.80
C LEU A 290 -11.23 -18.69 4.93
N ALA A 291 -11.63 -19.56 5.87
CA ALA A 291 -11.04 -20.89 6.01
C ALA A 291 -11.18 -21.72 4.71
N SER A 292 -12.27 -21.53 3.95
CA SER A 292 -12.50 -22.20 2.67
C SER A 292 -11.48 -21.81 1.59
N LEU A 293 -10.77 -20.68 1.73
CA LEU A 293 -9.67 -20.33 0.82
C LEU A 293 -8.50 -21.30 0.90
N ALA A 294 -8.43 -22.13 1.94
CA ALA A 294 -7.38 -23.12 2.10
C ALA A 294 -7.38 -24.19 1.00
N SER A 295 -8.55 -24.49 0.41
CA SER A 295 -8.68 -25.40 -0.74
C SER A 295 -8.49 -24.72 -2.10
N LEU A 296 -8.39 -23.39 -2.14
CA LEU A 296 -8.22 -22.62 -3.37
C LEU A 296 -6.80 -22.82 -3.94
N ASN A 297 -6.70 -23.11 -5.23
CA ASN A 297 -5.41 -23.27 -5.88
C ASN A 297 -4.72 -21.91 -6.12
N ILE A 298 -4.00 -21.43 -5.10
CA ILE A 298 -3.26 -20.15 -5.11
C ILE A 298 -1.86 -20.24 -5.77
N ARG A 299 -1.61 -21.25 -6.61
CA ARG A 299 -0.36 -21.32 -7.37
C ARG A 299 -0.39 -20.39 -8.57
N ARG A 300 0.79 -19.90 -8.96
CA ARG A 300 0.94 -19.02 -10.12
C ARG A 300 0.72 -19.73 -11.46
N ASP A 301 0.81 -21.06 -11.50
CA ASP A 301 0.50 -21.89 -12.67
C ASP A 301 -0.97 -22.35 -12.70
N SER A 302 -1.82 -21.79 -11.83
CA SER A 302 -3.25 -22.10 -11.79
C SER A 302 -4.02 -21.41 -12.92
N ASP A 303 -4.70 -22.21 -13.73
CA ASP A 303 -5.57 -21.71 -14.81
C ASP A 303 -6.75 -20.87 -14.28
N GLU A 304 -7.13 -21.07 -13.01
CA GLU A 304 -8.24 -20.37 -12.36
C GLU A 304 -8.02 -18.86 -12.24
N PHE A 305 -6.76 -18.41 -12.27
CA PHE A 305 -6.39 -17.01 -12.10
C PHE A 305 -5.87 -16.34 -13.39
N ILE A 306 -5.75 -17.10 -14.47
CA ILE A 306 -5.43 -16.58 -15.80
C ILE A 306 -6.59 -15.69 -16.30
N GLY A 307 -6.25 -14.49 -16.79
CA GLY A 307 -7.23 -13.47 -17.18
C GLY A 307 -7.86 -12.72 -16.01
N ARG A 308 -7.54 -13.09 -14.75
CA ARG A 308 -7.97 -12.38 -13.54
C ARG A 308 -6.81 -11.55 -12.98
N CYS A 309 -5.92 -12.17 -12.19
CA CYS A 309 -4.71 -11.51 -11.68
C CYS A 309 -3.45 -11.91 -12.44
N ILE A 310 -3.51 -12.92 -13.33
CA ILE A 310 -2.40 -13.37 -14.16
C ILE A 310 -2.70 -13.03 -15.61
N ASP A 311 -1.80 -12.32 -16.27
CA ASP A 311 -1.90 -12.02 -17.68
C ASP A 311 -1.73 -13.28 -18.54
N ALA A 312 -2.67 -13.53 -19.46
CA ALA A 312 -2.72 -14.76 -20.24
C ALA A 312 -1.56 -14.89 -21.26
N VAL A 313 -0.94 -13.78 -21.67
CA VAL A 313 0.10 -13.78 -22.70
C VAL A 313 1.49 -13.83 -22.05
N THR A 314 1.71 -12.98 -21.06
CA THR A 314 3.02 -12.76 -20.44
C THR A 314 3.24 -13.54 -19.16
N GLY A 315 2.16 -14.02 -18.51
CA GLY A 315 2.23 -14.64 -17.17
C GLY A 315 2.61 -13.65 -16.06
N ASN A 316 2.61 -12.35 -16.35
CA ASN A 316 2.86 -11.30 -15.38
C ASN A 316 1.61 -11.06 -14.52
N MET A 317 1.84 -10.52 -13.31
CA MET A 317 0.73 -10.13 -12.44
C MET A 317 0.10 -8.84 -12.95
N LEU A 318 -1.21 -8.84 -13.13
CA LEU A 318 -2.00 -7.66 -13.43
C LEU A 318 -2.20 -6.83 -12.16
N THR A 319 -2.26 -5.50 -12.28
CA THR A 319 -2.33 -4.59 -11.11
C THR A 319 -3.46 -3.56 -11.21
N ASP A 320 -4.29 -3.63 -12.24
CA ASP A 320 -5.38 -2.70 -12.46
C ASP A 320 -6.61 -3.02 -11.59
N ALA A 321 -7.56 -2.08 -11.56
CA ALA A 321 -8.76 -2.20 -10.75
C ALA A 321 -9.69 -3.34 -11.20
N THR A 322 -9.70 -3.69 -12.49
CA THR A 322 -10.50 -4.79 -13.02
C THR A 322 -9.93 -6.13 -12.57
N ALA A 323 -8.60 -6.31 -12.67
CA ALA A 323 -7.92 -7.49 -12.17
C ALA A 323 -8.21 -7.75 -10.67
N ILE A 324 -8.19 -6.71 -9.84
CA ILE A 324 -8.55 -6.80 -8.42
C ILE A 324 -9.98 -7.33 -8.25
N LYS A 325 -10.96 -6.77 -8.99
CA LYS A 325 -12.37 -7.16 -8.89
C LYS A 325 -12.61 -8.60 -9.37
N LEU A 326 -12.09 -8.99 -10.54
CA LEU A 326 -12.23 -10.34 -11.08
C LEU A 326 -11.61 -11.39 -10.14
N THR A 327 -10.46 -11.08 -9.55
CA THR A 327 -9.81 -11.94 -8.56
C THR A 327 -10.67 -12.08 -7.30
N ALA A 328 -11.26 -10.99 -6.81
CA ALA A 328 -12.16 -11.02 -5.67
C ALA A 328 -13.42 -11.83 -5.96
N ILE A 329 -14.00 -11.72 -7.17
CA ILE A 329 -15.17 -12.50 -7.57
C ILE A 329 -14.87 -13.99 -7.54
N LYS A 330 -13.72 -14.41 -8.08
CA LYS A 330 -13.31 -15.82 -8.03
C LYS A 330 -13.19 -16.33 -6.59
N MET A 331 -12.62 -15.53 -5.68
CA MET A 331 -12.56 -15.86 -4.26
C MET A 331 -13.95 -15.94 -3.63
N LEU A 332 -14.84 -14.99 -3.92
CA LEU A 332 -16.22 -14.96 -3.40
C LEU A 332 -17.02 -16.20 -3.84
N CYS A 333 -16.93 -16.57 -5.12
CA CYS A 333 -17.54 -17.79 -5.62
C CYS A 333 -16.97 -19.04 -4.92
N HIS A 334 -15.65 -19.09 -4.70
CA HIS A 334 -15.00 -20.21 -4.02
C HIS A 334 -15.46 -20.38 -2.57
N VAL A 335 -15.65 -19.27 -1.83
CA VAL A 335 -16.14 -19.30 -0.45
C VAL A 335 -17.67 -19.39 -0.35
N GLY A 336 -18.38 -19.54 -1.47
CA GLY A 336 -19.84 -19.60 -1.51
C GLY A 336 -20.52 -18.32 -1.01
N CYS A 337 -19.90 -17.16 -1.24
CA CYS A 337 -20.47 -15.86 -0.89
C CYS A 337 -21.20 -15.28 -2.11
N PRO A 338 -22.52 -14.97 -2.01
CA PRO A 338 -23.25 -14.27 -3.07
C PRO A 338 -22.52 -13.02 -3.55
N VAL A 339 -22.41 -12.87 -4.87
CA VAL A 339 -21.67 -11.77 -5.51
C VAL A 339 -22.66 -10.67 -5.91
N ASP A 340 -22.30 -9.41 -5.68
CA ASP A 340 -23.15 -8.26 -6.03
C ASP A 340 -23.46 -8.19 -7.54
N PRO A 341 -24.66 -7.74 -7.97
CA PRO A 341 -25.04 -7.71 -9.38
C PRO A 341 -24.08 -6.91 -10.29
N GLU A 342 -23.49 -5.83 -9.79
CA GLU A 342 -22.50 -5.04 -10.54
C GLU A 342 -21.23 -5.87 -10.82
N LEU A 343 -20.75 -6.62 -9.82
CA LEU A 343 -19.60 -7.50 -9.94
C LEU A 343 -19.91 -8.71 -10.84
N GLN A 344 -21.13 -9.27 -10.75
CA GLN A 344 -21.57 -10.33 -11.67
C GLN A 344 -21.57 -9.84 -13.13
N SER A 345 -22.07 -8.63 -13.39
CA SER A 345 -22.07 -8.03 -14.71
C SER A 345 -20.65 -7.83 -15.24
N LEU A 346 -19.72 -7.40 -14.39
CA LEU A 346 -18.31 -7.29 -14.74
C LEU A 346 -17.69 -8.65 -15.06
N GLU A 347 -17.90 -9.67 -14.22
CA GLU A 347 -17.37 -11.02 -14.46
C GLU A 347 -17.86 -11.58 -15.80
N ARG A 348 -19.15 -11.44 -16.11
CA ARG A 348 -19.75 -11.94 -17.36
C ARG A 348 -19.17 -11.28 -18.62
N GLN A 349 -18.57 -10.10 -18.53
CA GLN A 349 -17.88 -9.48 -19.68
C GLN A 349 -16.60 -10.22 -20.06
N TYR A 350 -15.96 -10.90 -19.11
CA TYR A 350 -14.69 -11.62 -19.31
C TYR A 350 -14.86 -13.14 -19.25
N PHE A 351 -15.78 -13.63 -18.42
CA PHE A 351 -16.06 -15.04 -18.13
C PHE A 351 -17.59 -15.27 -18.16
N PRO A 352 -18.21 -15.33 -19.36
CA PRO A 352 -19.67 -15.36 -19.53
C PRO A 352 -20.34 -16.59 -18.89
N ASP A 353 -19.62 -17.70 -18.80
CA ASP A 353 -20.11 -18.98 -18.28
C ASP A 353 -19.99 -19.11 -16.75
N THR A 354 -19.64 -18.03 -16.05
CA THR A 354 -19.45 -18.08 -14.59
C THR A 354 -20.79 -18.26 -13.87
N GLU A 355 -20.89 -19.35 -13.11
CA GLU A 355 -21.98 -19.58 -12.17
C GLU A 355 -21.70 -18.86 -10.84
N PHE A 356 -22.72 -18.22 -10.28
CA PHE A 356 -22.61 -17.49 -9.01
C PHE A 356 -23.38 -18.23 -7.92
N PRO A 357 -22.85 -18.26 -6.68
CA PRO A 357 -23.59 -18.82 -5.55
C PRO A 357 -24.88 -18.02 -5.30
N SER A 358 -26.00 -18.72 -5.16
CA SER A 358 -27.29 -18.14 -4.77
C SER A 358 -27.39 -17.97 -3.25
N VAL A 359 -28.21 -17.02 -2.80
CA VAL A 359 -28.53 -16.88 -1.38
C VAL A 359 -29.36 -18.11 -0.98
N SER A 360 -28.83 -18.98 -0.12
CA SER A 360 -29.63 -20.02 0.54
C SER A 360 -30.38 -19.40 1.72
N GLU A 361 -31.71 -19.55 1.74
CA GLU A 361 -32.63 -19.00 2.78
C GLU A 361 -32.47 -19.62 4.20
N SER A 362 -31.43 -20.41 4.48
CA SER A 362 -31.36 -21.24 5.69
C SER A 362 -30.68 -20.62 6.91
N GLU A 363 -30.24 -19.36 6.88
CA GLU A 363 -29.56 -18.73 8.04
C GLU A 363 -30.26 -17.48 8.58
N THR A 364 -31.54 -17.26 8.24
CA THR A 364 -32.35 -16.16 8.82
C THR A 364 -33.56 -16.67 9.58
N SER A 365 -33.33 -17.45 10.64
CA SER A 365 -34.28 -17.55 11.76
C SER A 365 -33.62 -18.13 13.00
N SER A 366 -33.38 -17.29 14.01
CA SER A 366 -33.73 -17.71 15.37
C SER A 366 -34.08 -16.46 16.19
N GLU A 367 -35.35 -16.43 16.56
CA GLU A 367 -35.95 -15.50 17.50
C GLU A 367 -35.36 -15.69 18.91
N ASP A 368 -35.42 -14.62 19.69
CA ASP A 368 -35.12 -14.54 21.11
C ASP A 368 -35.60 -15.75 21.93
N THR A 369 -34.68 -16.48 22.57
CA THR A 369 -34.94 -17.18 23.83
C THR A 369 -33.64 -17.21 24.65
N PRO A 370 -33.64 -16.75 25.92
CA PRO A 370 -32.41 -16.68 26.72
C PRO A 370 -32.19 -18.00 27.45
N LEU A 371 -30.95 -18.51 27.45
CA LEU A 371 -30.43 -19.40 28.50
C LEU A 371 -28.91 -19.55 28.38
N ASN A 372 -28.24 -19.39 29.52
CA ASN A 372 -26.93 -19.92 29.80
C ASN A 372 -26.84 -21.37 29.31
N GLU A 373 -25.90 -21.66 28.42
CA GLU A 373 -25.10 -22.88 28.45
C GLU A 373 -23.91 -22.73 27.50
N VAL A 374 -22.82 -23.34 27.95
CA VAL A 374 -21.45 -23.32 27.43
C VAL A 374 -21.39 -23.46 25.90
N PHE A 375 -20.87 -22.45 25.20
CA PHE A 375 -20.42 -22.64 23.82
C PHE A 375 -18.97 -23.13 23.85
N GLU A 376 -18.84 -24.45 23.70
CA GLU A 376 -17.60 -25.11 23.33
C GLU A 376 -17.10 -24.56 21.99
N SER A 377 -15.77 -24.42 21.90
CA SER A 377 -15.03 -24.11 20.70
C SER A 377 -15.50 -24.94 19.51
N SER A 378 -15.72 -24.30 18.36
CA SER A 378 -15.86 -24.97 17.07
C SER A 378 -14.64 -25.87 16.83
N ASP A 379 -14.82 -27.16 17.10
CA ASP A 379 -13.82 -28.19 16.83
C ASP A 379 -13.63 -28.24 15.31
N GLU A 380 -12.45 -27.84 14.82
CA GLU A 380 -12.07 -28.06 13.41
C GLU A 380 -12.22 -29.55 13.11
N THR A 381 -13.20 -29.93 12.28
CA THR A 381 -13.44 -31.32 11.91
C THR A 381 -12.16 -31.90 11.33
N ARG A 382 -11.47 -32.75 12.10
CA ARG A 382 -10.18 -33.31 11.71
C ARG A 382 -10.34 -34.18 10.46
N CYS A 383 -9.50 -33.97 9.44
CA CYS A 383 -9.52 -34.74 8.21
C CYS A 383 -9.30 -36.24 8.51
N VAL A 384 -10.26 -37.06 8.09
CA VAL A 384 -10.30 -38.52 8.26
C VAL A 384 -9.94 -39.20 6.93
N HIS A 385 -8.76 -38.89 6.39
CA HIS A 385 -8.24 -39.55 5.18
C HIS A 385 -7.11 -40.55 5.53
N VAL A 386 -6.96 -41.64 4.75
CA VAL A 386 -5.94 -42.69 4.98
C VAL A 386 -4.50 -42.13 5.02
N TYR A 387 -4.27 -41.03 4.31
CA TYR A 387 -2.99 -40.32 4.24
C TYR A 387 -2.92 -39.09 5.17
N ALA A 388 -3.99 -38.73 5.88
CA ALA A 388 -4.06 -37.47 6.62
C ALA A 388 -3.00 -37.38 7.73
N ASP A 389 -2.82 -38.45 8.52
CA ASP A 389 -1.86 -38.43 9.63
C ASP A 389 -0.40 -38.27 9.17
N MET A 390 -0.01 -38.88 8.05
CA MET A 390 1.34 -38.72 7.51
C MET A 390 1.59 -37.32 6.94
N VAL A 391 0.56 -36.75 6.28
CA VAL A 391 0.62 -35.38 5.75
C VAL A 391 0.71 -34.39 6.90
N ARG A 392 -0.15 -34.54 7.92
CA ARG A 392 -0.19 -33.69 9.12
C ARG A 392 1.11 -33.74 9.91
N ALA A 393 1.71 -34.92 10.06
CA ALA A 393 2.99 -35.08 10.73
C ALA A 393 4.15 -34.41 9.97
N LYS A 394 4.06 -34.36 8.63
CA LYS A 394 5.10 -33.78 7.77
C LYS A 394 5.01 -32.26 7.65
N TRP A 395 3.80 -31.72 7.47
CA TRP A 395 3.55 -30.30 7.21
C TRP A 395 2.56 -29.73 8.23
N THR A 396 3.09 -29.37 9.40
CA THR A 396 2.32 -28.85 10.55
C THR A 396 1.68 -27.50 10.30
N GLU A 397 2.15 -26.77 9.30
CA GLU A 397 1.67 -25.45 8.91
C GLU A 397 0.36 -25.49 8.11
N LEU A 398 -0.04 -26.67 7.60
CA LEU A 398 -1.27 -26.83 6.82
C LEU A 398 -2.51 -26.83 7.72
N THR A 399 -3.61 -26.30 7.20
CA THR A 399 -4.96 -26.44 7.76
C THR A 399 -5.54 -27.82 7.45
N GLU A 400 -6.55 -28.26 8.21
CA GLU A 400 -7.27 -29.52 7.91
C GLU A 400 -7.86 -29.56 6.49
N PRO A 401 -8.49 -28.49 5.95
CA PRO A 401 -8.92 -28.47 4.55
C PRO A 401 -7.78 -28.54 3.52
N GLN A 402 -6.59 -28.01 3.83
CA GLN A 402 -5.41 -28.17 2.95
C GLN A 402 -4.91 -29.62 2.96
N ILE A 403 -4.93 -30.27 4.13
CA ILE A 403 -4.57 -31.68 4.27
C ILE A 403 -5.56 -32.56 3.51
N GLU A 404 -6.85 -32.29 3.65
CA GLU A 404 -7.92 -32.98 2.92
C GLU A 404 -7.74 -32.83 1.41
N ASN A 405 -7.66 -31.59 0.89
CA ASN A 405 -7.43 -31.36 -0.53
C ASN A 405 -6.16 -32.05 -1.04
N LEU A 406 -5.05 -31.98 -0.29
CA LEU A 406 -3.82 -32.65 -0.69
C LEU A 406 -3.99 -34.18 -0.75
N CYS A 407 -4.70 -34.75 0.23
CA CYS A 407 -5.04 -36.16 0.28
C CYS A 407 -5.90 -36.58 -0.91
N ASP A 408 -6.92 -35.79 -1.26
CA ASP A 408 -7.79 -36.02 -2.42
C ASP A 408 -6.97 -36.02 -3.72
N GLN A 409 -6.01 -35.09 -3.87
CA GLN A 409 -5.14 -35.10 -5.06
C GLN A 409 -4.23 -36.34 -5.10
N TYR A 410 -3.79 -36.85 -3.94
CA TYR A 410 -3.04 -38.11 -3.89
C TYR A 410 -3.93 -39.29 -4.28
N GLU A 411 -5.18 -39.33 -3.79
CA GLU A 411 -6.16 -40.33 -4.20
C GLU A 411 -6.42 -40.30 -5.71
N VAL A 412 -6.63 -39.13 -6.32
CA VAL A 412 -6.84 -39.01 -7.77
C VAL A 412 -5.67 -39.61 -8.56
N VAL A 413 -4.43 -39.37 -8.13
CA VAL A 413 -3.25 -39.96 -8.77
C VAL A 413 -3.17 -41.46 -8.57
N VAL A 414 -3.40 -41.94 -7.34
CA VAL A 414 -3.34 -43.37 -6.98
C VAL A 414 -4.41 -44.17 -7.71
N SER A 415 -5.66 -43.71 -7.66
CA SER A 415 -6.80 -44.31 -8.37
C SER A 415 -6.59 -44.26 -9.89
N GLY A 416 -6.02 -43.18 -10.42
CA GLY A 416 -5.64 -43.07 -11.83
C GLY A 416 -4.54 -44.04 -12.28
N LEU A 417 -3.79 -44.64 -11.34
CA LEU A 417 -2.80 -45.70 -11.58
C LEU A 417 -3.35 -47.10 -11.30
N GLY A 418 -4.64 -47.22 -10.92
CA GLY A 418 -5.31 -48.49 -10.68
C GLY A 418 -4.96 -49.17 -9.35
N LEU A 419 -4.41 -48.42 -8.38
CA LEU A 419 -4.07 -48.92 -7.05
C LEU A 419 -5.17 -48.55 -6.05
N THR A 420 -5.38 -49.40 -5.03
CA THR A 420 -6.21 -49.01 -3.88
C THR A 420 -5.44 -48.10 -2.92
N LEU A 421 -6.18 -47.34 -2.09
CA LEU A 421 -5.57 -46.41 -1.12
C LEU A 421 -4.64 -47.11 -0.12
N GLU A 422 -5.00 -48.31 0.35
CA GLU A 422 -4.17 -49.07 1.29
C GLU A 422 -2.92 -49.67 0.62
N GLU A 423 -3.03 -50.14 -0.63
CA GLU A 423 -1.88 -50.66 -1.39
C GLU A 423 -0.86 -49.57 -1.69
N ALA A 424 -1.32 -48.36 -2.00
CA ALA A 424 -0.44 -47.24 -2.31
C ALA A 424 0.17 -46.56 -1.07
N LYS A 425 -0.37 -46.79 0.13
CA LYS A 425 0.02 -46.11 1.37
C LYS A 425 1.53 -46.11 1.67
N PRO A 426 2.29 -47.22 1.52
CA PRO A 426 3.74 -47.18 1.73
C PRO A 426 4.45 -46.29 0.71
N SER A 427 4.05 -46.35 -0.56
CA SER A 427 4.61 -45.53 -1.64
C SER A 427 4.28 -44.04 -1.46
N VAL A 428 3.06 -43.72 -1.02
CA VAL A 428 2.68 -42.34 -0.65
C VAL A 428 3.51 -41.86 0.53
N GLN A 429 3.73 -42.69 1.55
CA GLN A 429 4.57 -42.33 2.70
C GLN A 429 6.03 -42.05 2.29
N VAL A 430 6.61 -42.87 1.40
CA VAL A 430 7.96 -42.63 0.85
C VAL A 430 7.98 -41.33 0.05
N MET A 431 6.97 -41.11 -0.80
CA MET A 431 6.82 -39.87 -1.56
C MET A 431 6.80 -38.66 -0.62
N VAL A 432 5.87 -38.62 0.34
CA VAL A 432 5.70 -37.53 1.33
C VAL A 432 6.98 -37.26 2.09
N ASN A 433 7.69 -38.31 2.51
CA ASN A 433 8.97 -38.16 3.23
C ASN A 433 10.09 -37.56 2.36
N SER A 434 10.06 -37.85 1.05
CA SER A 434 11.08 -37.40 0.08
C SER A 434 10.88 -35.96 -0.41
N ILE A 435 9.66 -35.42 -0.32
CA ILE A 435 9.34 -34.07 -0.80
C ILE A 435 9.39 -33.04 0.33
N ARG A 436 9.91 -31.85 0.01
CA ARG A 436 10.08 -30.76 0.98
C ARG A 436 8.78 -29.99 1.23
N LYS A 437 8.04 -29.69 0.16
CA LYS A 437 6.78 -28.94 0.20
C LYS A 437 5.64 -29.67 -0.51
N PRO A 438 4.40 -29.49 -0.07
CA PRO A 438 3.24 -30.12 -0.70
C PRO A 438 2.98 -29.54 -2.09
N SER A 439 2.33 -30.32 -2.94
CA SER A 439 1.89 -29.89 -4.27
C SER A 439 0.51 -30.48 -4.53
N THR A 440 -0.44 -29.64 -4.91
CA THR A 440 -1.76 -30.05 -5.39
C THR A 440 -1.80 -30.27 -6.90
N VAL A 441 -0.72 -30.00 -7.62
CA VAL A 441 -0.63 -30.22 -9.07
C VAL A 441 -0.49 -31.71 -9.38
N LEU A 442 -1.55 -32.30 -9.96
CA LEU A 442 -1.63 -33.73 -10.29
C LEU A 442 -0.42 -34.26 -11.06
N ARG A 443 0.07 -33.51 -12.06
CA ARG A 443 1.25 -33.92 -12.85
C ARG A 443 2.51 -34.05 -11.99
N THR A 444 2.72 -33.12 -11.06
CA THR A 444 3.86 -33.12 -10.15
C THR A 444 3.75 -34.25 -9.14
N ILE A 445 2.55 -34.44 -8.57
CA ILE A 445 2.27 -35.55 -7.64
C ILE A 445 2.56 -36.88 -8.34
N ARG A 446 2.05 -37.08 -9.56
CA ARG A 446 2.27 -38.31 -10.34
C ARG A 446 3.76 -38.56 -10.60
N ALA A 447 4.52 -37.53 -10.95
CA ALA A 447 5.96 -37.66 -11.18
C ALA A 447 6.71 -38.06 -9.90
N ASN A 448 6.35 -37.49 -8.75
CA ASN A 448 6.97 -37.83 -7.46
C ASN A 448 6.55 -39.22 -6.97
N PHE A 449 5.28 -39.60 -7.17
CA PHE A 449 4.78 -40.92 -6.83
C PHE A 449 5.53 -42.02 -7.61
N ILE A 450 5.69 -41.84 -8.94
CA ILE A 450 6.45 -42.79 -9.78
C ILE A 450 7.90 -42.92 -9.30
N LYS A 451 8.55 -41.80 -8.93
CA LYS A 451 9.90 -41.83 -8.36
C LYS A 451 9.96 -42.60 -7.04
N ALA A 452 8.98 -42.39 -6.16
CA ALA A 452 8.90 -43.07 -4.87
C ALA A 452 8.65 -44.58 -5.01
N THR A 453 7.92 -45.02 -6.03
CA THR A 453 7.71 -46.45 -6.32
C THR A 453 8.90 -47.14 -6.98
N ALA A 454 9.86 -46.37 -7.50
CA ALA A 454 11.05 -46.88 -8.19
C ALA A 454 12.29 -46.95 -7.28
N ALA A 455 12.21 -46.39 -6.07
CA ALA A 455 13.21 -46.42 -5.02
C ALA A 455 12.89 -47.52 -4.01
#